data_AF-A0A4Q9N124-F1
#
_entry.id   AF-A0A4Q9N124-F1
#
_cell.length_a   1.000
_cell.length_b   1.000
_cell.length_c   1.000
_cell.angle_alpha   90.00
_cell.angle_beta   90.00
_cell.angle_gamma   90.00
#
_symmetry.space_group_name_H-M   'P 1'
#
loop_
_entity.id
_entity.type
_entity.pdbx_description
1 polymer ?
#
loop_
_entity_poly.entity_id
_entity_poly.type
_entity_poly.pdbx_seq_one_letter_code
_entity_poly.pdbx_strand_id
1 'polypeptide(L)'
;MPSGAFEAVKAEMPSSKETVSDESHAQEVLAFLDRSLASHGEKSVIYVFFGSLFWPTDPKKLYAVLGVLMDRNIPFVMSEAAVLSKRLPKEVQEKVVQYGYGLVSKWVPQQALLDHPATGWSLSHGGHNSTLETIMAGVPTIVWPIIADQPMNATYLSEDLDVAYELIEVRNGTGAGKIFRNGRVPIATIDAVKAEMGEILDRAFGEDGRRKRENLQRLRKTLQEAWSEHGVARREVEAFLDDL
;
A
#
# COMPACT_ATOMS: atom_id res chain seq x y z
N MET A 1 -21.67 -38.40 26.61
CA MET A 1 -21.38 -37.09 25.99
C MET A 1 -20.06 -36.60 26.57
N PRO A 2 -18.91 -36.74 25.89
CA PRO A 2 -17.64 -36.29 26.45
C PRO A 2 -17.53 -34.77 26.32
N SER A 3 -17.14 -34.13 27.41
CA SER A 3 -16.86 -32.70 27.52
C SER A 3 -15.58 -32.35 26.75
N GLY A 4 -15.71 -31.57 25.67
CA GLY A 4 -14.56 -30.98 24.98
C GLY A 4 -14.03 -29.78 25.74
N ALA A 5 -12.82 -29.88 26.29
CA ALA A 5 -12.08 -28.73 26.79
C ALA A 5 -11.61 -27.88 25.60
N PHE A 6 -11.99 -26.60 25.58
CA PHE A 6 -11.40 -25.62 24.67
C PHE A 6 -9.97 -25.34 25.12
N GLU A 7 -9.00 -25.74 24.30
CA GLU A 7 -7.59 -25.39 24.49
C GLU A 7 -7.39 -23.95 23.99
N ALA A 8 -7.12 -23.03 24.92
CA ALA A 8 -6.83 -21.65 24.58
C ALA A 8 -5.50 -21.59 23.81
N VAL A 9 -5.56 -21.14 22.56
CA VAL A 9 -4.37 -20.80 21.77
C VAL A 9 -3.67 -19.65 22.48
N LYS A 10 -2.56 -19.93 23.17
CA LYS A 10 -1.69 -18.89 23.72
C LYS A 10 -1.05 -18.14 22.56
N ALA A 11 -1.39 -16.87 22.41
CA ALA A 11 -0.57 -15.95 21.63
C ALA A 11 0.79 -15.84 22.33
N GLU A 12 1.84 -16.38 21.71
CA GLU A 12 3.21 -16.19 22.20
C GLU A 12 3.59 -14.71 22.03
N MET A 13 4.04 -14.09 23.12
CA MET A 13 4.61 -12.74 23.06
C MET A 13 5.95 -12.81 22.31
N PRO A 14 6.23 -11.85 21.40
CA PRO A 14 7.45 -11.87 20.61
C PRO A 14 8.71 -11.81 21.49
N SER A 15 9.79 -12.43 21.03
CA SER A 15 11.05 -12.55 21.78
C SER A 15 11.73 -11.18 21.93
N SER A 16 12.48 -10.98 23.01
CA SER A 16 13.23 -9.74 23.29
C SER A 16 14.23 -9.37 22.18
N LYS A 17 14.69 -10.35 21.39
CA LYS A 17 15.57 -10.11 20.23
C LYS A 17 14.81 -9.61 19.00
N GLU A 18 13.56 -10.03 18.82
CA GLU A 18 12.71 -9.58 17.71
C GLU A 18 12.24 -8.14 17.95
N THR A 19 11.90 -7.80 19.20
CA THR A 19 11.52 -6.44 19.59
C THR A 19 12.64 -5.42 19.40
N VAL A 20 13.88 -5.75 19.78
CA VAL A 20 15.05 -4.88 19.56
C VAL A 20 15.38 -4.74 18.06
N SER A 21 15.16 -5.79 17.28
CA SER A 21 15.26 -5.76 15.82
C SER A 21 14.26 -4.77 15.22
N ASP A 22 12.99 -4.87 15.61
CA ASP A 22 11.91 -4.07 15.05
C ASP A 22 12.08 -2.58 15.38
N GLU A 23 12.53 -2.26 16.61
CA GLU A 23 12.87 -0.88 16.99
C GLU A 23 13.99 -0.29 16.12
N SER A 24 15.02 -1.07 15.80
CA SER A 24 16.10 -0.62 14.92
C SER A 24 15.60 -0.33 13.50
N HIS A 25 14.75 -1.20 12.94
CA HIS A 25 14.15 -0.96 11.62
C HIS A 25 13.20 0.25 11.65
N ALA A 26 12.46 0.45 12.75
CA ALA A 26 11.60 1.62 12.94
C ALA A 26 12.39 2.92 12.85
N GLN A 27 13.49 3.01 13.59
CA GLN A 27 14.35 4.19 13.62
C GLN A 27 14.98 4.48 12.26
N GLU A 28 15.42 3.44 11.54
CA GLU A 28 15.96 3.59 10.18
C GLU A 28 14.93 4.16 9.21
N VAL A 29 13.70 3.62 9.23
CA VAL A 29 12.60 4.07 8.38
C VAL A 29 12.25 5.53 8.68
N LEU A 30 12.08 5.89 9.95
CA LEU A 30 11.74 7.27 10.32
C LEU A 30 12.86 8.25 9.94
N ALA A 31 14.12 7.89 10.20
CA ALA A 31 15.26 8.72 9.80
C ALA A 31 15.36 8.87 8.28
N PHE A 32 15.00 7.85 7.51
CA PHE A 32 14.90 7.95 6.05
C PHE A 32 13.80 8.93 5.62
N LEU A 33 12.64 8.89 6.26
CA LEU A 33 11.53 9.79 5.97
C LEU A 33 11.87 11.24 6.32
N ASP A 34 12.56 11.50 7.43
CA ASP A 34 13.05 12.82 7.81
C ASP A 34 14.02 13.39 6.75
N ARG A 35 14.97 12.58 6.30
CA ARG A 35 15.90 12.97 5.21
C ARG A 35 15.17 13.23 3.90
N SER A 36 14.17 12.41 3.59
CA SER A 36 13.35 12.56 2.38
C SER A 36 12.52 13.83 2.43
N LEU A 37 11.93 14.15 3.59
CA LEU A 37 11.21 15.41 3.82
C LEU A 37 12.13 16.62 3.60
N ALA A 38 13.34 16.58 4.14
CA ALA A 38 14.30 17.68 4.02
C ALA A 38 14.81 17.88 2.58
N SER A 39 14.93 16.81 1.79
CA SER A 39 15.52 16.86 0.44
C SER A 39 14.50 16.95 -0.71
N HIS A 40 13.32 16.34 -0.54
CA HIS A 40 12.29 16.22 -1.58
C HIS A 40 10.96 16.89 -1.19
N GLY A 41 10.82 17.35 0.05
CA GLY A 41 9.62 18.04 0.54
C GLY A 41 8.49 17.11 0.97
N GLU A 42 7.36 17.71 1.35
CA GLU A 42 6.16 16.97 1.74
C GLU A 42 5.61 16.12 0.60
N LYS A 43 4.97 15.00 0.96
CA LYS A 43 4.22 14.13 0.03
C LYS A 43 5.05 13.67 -1.17
N SER A 44 6.35 13.50 -0.99
CA SER A 44 7.31 13.09 -2.01
C SER A 44 7.58 11.58 -2.01
N VAL A 45 7.43 10.92 -0.86
CA VAL A 45 7.77 9.50 -0.67
C VAL A 45 6.62 8.60 -1.11
N ILE A 46 6.96 7.51 -1.80
CA ILE A 46 6.04 6.39 -2.08
C ILE A 46 6.31 5.23 -1.13
N TYR A 47 5.28 4.78 -0.41
CA TYR A 47 5.32 3.56 0.39
C TYR A 47 4.90 2.35 -0.44
N VAL A 48 5.81 1.40 -0.69
CA VAL A 48 5.58 0.21 -1.51
C VAL A 48 5.40 -1.02 -0.61
N PHE A 49 4.24 -1.69 -0.67
CA PHE A 49 3.97 -2.86 0.18
C PHE A 49 2.85 -3.75 -0.37
N PHE A 50 2.92 -5.06 -0.15
CA PHE A 50 1.93 -6.02 -0.70
C PHE A 50 1.17 -6.80 0.39
N GLY A 51 1.04 -6.19 1.57
CA GLY A 51 0.44 -6.80 2.75
C GLY A 51 1.35 -7.84 3.40
N SER A 52 0.79 -8.64 4.30
CA SER A 52 1.52 -9.65 5.07
C SER A 52 1.55 -11.03 4.41
N LEU A 53 0.71 -11.29 3.41
CA LEU A 53 0.59 -12.61 2.80
C LEU A 53 1.13 -12.65 1.37
N PHE A 54 0.62 -11.80 0.49
CA PHE A 54 0.84 -11.92 -0.95
C PHE A 54 2.07 -11.14 -1.44
N TRP A 55 2.58 -11.55 -2.61
CA TRP A 55 3.68 -10.91 -3.29
C TRP A 55 3.40 -10.86 -4.81
N PRO A 56 3.88 -9.85 -5.55
CA PRO A 56 3.76 -9.83 -7.00
C PRO A 56 4.27 -11.13 -7.62
N THR A 57 3.42 -11.76 -8.43
CA THR A 57 3.68 -13.07 -9.03
C THR A 57 4.81 -13.03 -10.06
N ASP A 58 4.87 -11.94 -10.83
CA ASP A 58 5.98 -11.60 -11.72
C ASP A 58 6.87 -10.53 -11.08
N PRO A 59 8.00 -10.92 -10.46
CA PRO A 59 8.87 -9.98 -9.78
C PRO A 59 9.61 -9.05 -10.76
N LYS A 60 9.70 -9.38 -12.06
CA LYS A 60 10.33 -8.50 -13.05
C LYS A 60 9.54 -7.21 -13.23
N LYS A 61 8.21 -7.28 -13.14
CA LYS A 61 7.34 -6.10 -13.17
C LYS A 61 7.61 -5.20 -11.96
N LEU A 62 7.83 -5.78 -10.78
CA LEU A 62 8.15 -5.02 -9.57
C LEU A 62 9.49 -4.28 -9.74
N TYR A 63 10.52 -4.95 -10.26
CA TYR A 63 11.81 -4.30 -10.53
C TYR A 63 11.68 -3.18 -11.56
N ALA A 64 10.81 -3.36 -12.55
CA ALA A 64 10.52 -2.33 -13.54
C ALA A 64 9.87 -1.10 -12.90
N VAL A 65 8.88 -1.29 -12.01
CA VAL A 65 8.26 -0.19 -11.27
C VAL A 65 9.25 0.52 -10.36
N LEU A 66 10.06 -0.21 -9.59
CA LEU A 66 11.13 0.39 -8.78
C LEU A 66 12.13 1.15 -9.65
N GLY A 67 12.47 0.60 -10.82
CA GLY A 67 13.29 1.27 -11.83
C GLY A 67 12.73 2.62 -12.24
N VAL A 68 11.42 2.69 -12.54
CA VAL A 68 10.76 3.96 -12.90
C VAL A 68 10.80 4.97 -11.74
N LEU A 69 10.64 4.52 -10.49
CA LEU A 69 10.77 5.40 -9.32
C LEU A 69 12.19 5.99 -9.21
N MET A 70 13.21 5.16 -9.39
CA MET A 70 14.61 5.59 -9.35
C MET A 70 14.93 6.54 -10.52
N ASP A 71 14.50 6.20 -11.73
CA ASP A 71 14.73 7.02 -12.93
C ASP A 71 14.08 8.41 -12.83
N ARG A 72 12.97 8.51 -12.08
CA ARG A 72 12.24 9.77 -11.83
C ARG A 72 12.68 10.48 -10.54
N ASN A 73 13.72 10.00 -9.87
CA ASN A 73 14.22 10.55 -8.61
C ASN A 73 13.11 10.68 -7.53
N ILE A 74 12.24 9.66 -7.43
CA ILE A 74 11.18 9.60 -6.42
C ILE A 74 11.68 8.78 -5.22
N PRO A 75 11.64 9.33 -3.99
CA PRO A 75 12.02 8.57 -2.81
C PRO A 75 10.97 7.50 -2.48
N PHE A 76 11.41 6.33 -2.01
CA PHE A 76 10.48 5.26 -1.63
C PHE A 76 10.96 4.42 -0.45
N VAL A 77 10.00 3.91 0.33
CA VAL A 77 10.22 2.85 1.32
C VAL A 77 9.46 1.62 0.86
N MET A 78 10.13 0.48 0.76
CA MET A 78 9.52 -0.79 0.37
C MET A 78 9.55 -1.79 1.53
N SER A 79 8.38 -2.35 1.85
CA SER A 79 8.22 -3.41 2.83
C SER A 79 8.32 -4.79 2.17
N GLU A 80 9.21 -5.64 2.68
CA GLU A 80 9.31 -7.06 2.35
C GLU A 80 8.62 -7.98 3.37
N ALA A 81 7.72 -7.45 4.20
CA ALA A 81 7.09 -8.17 5.32
C ALA A 81 6.16 -9.34 4.91
N ALA A 82 5.84 -9.48 3.62
CA ALA A 82 4.95 -10.54 3.16
C ALA A 82 5.55 -11.94 3.36
N VAL A 83 4.76 -12.90 3.86
CA VAL A 83 5.17 -14.30 4.02
C VAL A 83 5.58 -14.92 2.67
N LEU A 84 4.87 -14.60 1.59
CA LEU A 84 5.21 -15.07 0.25
C LEU A 84 6.25 -14.18 -0.45
N SER A 85 6.88 -13.25 0.27
CA SER A 85 7.96 -12.42 -0.27
C SER A 85 9.08 -13.29 -0.81
N LYS A 86 9.40 -13.10 -2.08
CA LYS A 86 10.56 -13.75 -2.72
C LYS A 86 11.87 -13.01 -2.44
N ARG A 87 11.80 -11.89 -1.72
CA ARG A 87 12.83 -10.85 -1.58
C ARG A 87 13.27 -10.28 -2.93
N LEU A 88 13.76 -9.05 -2.92
CA LEU A 88 14.45 -8.49 -4.06
C LEU A 88 15.78 -9.23 -4.29
N PRO A 89 16.18 -9.53 -5.54
CA PRO A 89 17.50 -10.04 -5.87
C PRO A 89 18.57 -9.05 -5.40
N LYS A 90 19.76 -9.56 -5.08
CA LYS A 90 20.87 -8.73 -4.57
C LYS A 90 21.19 -7.58 -5.51
N GLU A 91 21.18 -7.84 -6.81
CA GLU A 91 21.47 -6.85 -7.85
C GLU A 91 20.44 -5.70 -7.85
N VAL A 92 19.19 -5.98 -7.46
CA VAL A 92 18.15 -4.94 -7.33
C VAL A 92 18.33 -4.18 -6.02
N GLN A 93 18.60 -4.88 -4.90
CA GLN A 93 18.89 -4.23 -3.61
C GLN A 93 20.09 -3.29 -3.71
N GLU A 94 21.16 -3.72 -4.37
CA GLU A 94 22.36 -2.90 -4.60
C GLU A 94 22.05 -1.64 -5.41
N LYS A 95 21.20 -1.74 -6.44
CA LYS A 95 20.74 -0.57 -7.20
C LYS A 95 19.95 0.41 -6.33
N VAL A 96 19.08 -0.10 -5.45
CA VAL A 96 18.32 0.74 -4.51
C VAL A 96 19.25 1.46 -3.54
N VAL A 97 20.27 0.77 -3.02
CA VAL A 97 21.29 1.37 -2.14
C VAL A 97 22.10 2.43 -2.88
N GLN A 98 22.54 2.16 -4.11
CA GLN A 98 23.30 3.11 -4.93
C GLN A 98 22.48 4.34 -5.31
N TYR A 99 21.18 4.18 -5.51
CA TYR A 99 20.25 5.29 -5.78
C TYR A 99 20.14 6.26 -4.60
N GLY A 100 20.27 5.78 -3.36
CA GLY A 100 20.37 6.63 -2.16
C GLY A 100 19.05 7.20 -1.64
N TYR A 101 17.97 7.18 -2.44
CA TYR A 101 16.62 7.59 -2.04
C TYR A 101 15.62 6.43 -2.01
N GLY A 102 16.10 5.19 -1.92
CA GLY A 102 15.23 4.04 -1.71
C GLY A 102 15.66 3.27 -0.46
N LEU A 103 14.67 2.82 0.32
CA LEU A 103 14.87 1.97 1.48
C LEU A 103 14.06 0.69 1.32
N VAL A 104 14.68 -0.47 1.51
CA VAL A 104 14.01 -1.78 1.54
C VAL A 104 14.13 -2.30 2.96
N SER A 105 13.00 -2.53 3.62
CA SER A 105 12.97 -3.02 4.99
C SER A 105 12.09 -4.26 5.13
N LYS A 106 12.48 -5.17 6.03
CA LYS A 106 11.67 -6.35 6.37
C LYS A 106 10.53 -6.01 7.31
N TRP A 107 10.65 -4.92 8.05
CA TRP A 107 9.65 -4.44 8.98
C TRP A 107 9.55 -2.92 8.88
N VAL A 108 8.33 -2.41 8.91
CA VAL A 108 8.07 -0.96 8.85
C VAL A 108 7.07 -0.59 9.93
N PRO A 109 7.26 0.55 10.61
CA PRO A 109 6.26 1.09 11.54
C PRO A 109 5.13 1.71 10.71
N GLN A 110 4.28 0.87 10.11
CA GLN A 110 3.41 1.26 9.00
C GLN A 110 2.57 2.50 9.30
N GLN A 111 1.96 2.58 10.49
CA GLN A 111 1.16 3.74 10.87
C GLN A 111 2.00 5.02 10.95
N ALA A 112 3.16 4.96 11.62
CA ALA A 112 4.06 6.12 11.71
C ALA A 112 4.61 6.55 10.35
N LEU A 113 4.87 5.60 9.45
CA LEU A 113 5.26 5.88 8.08
C LEU A 113 4.13 6.58 7.31
N LEU A 114 2.91 6.05 7.37
CA LEU A 114 1.75 6.61 6.68
C LEU A 114 1.37 8.01 7.21
N ASP A 115 1.54 8.25 8.51
CA ASP A 115 1.27 9.56 9.14
C ASP A 115 2.41 10.58 8.92
N HIS A 116 3.57 10.15 8.40
CA HIS A 116 4.71 11.04 8.20
C HIS A 116 4.47 12.03 7.05
N PRO A 117 4.77 13.35 7.22
CA PRO A 117 4.52 14.37 6.19
C PRO A 117 5.20 14.14 4.83
N ALA A 118 6.33 13.42 4.83
CA ALA A 118 7.02 13.04 3.58
C ALA A 118 6.18 12.06 2.73
N THR A 119 5.32 11.26 3.34
CA THR A 119 4.58 10.19 2.66
C THR A 119 3.48 10.78 1.79
N GLY A 120 3.65 10.65 0.48
CA GLY A 120 2.74 11.20 -0.52
C GLY A 120 1.78 10.16 -1.04
N TRP A 121 2.31 9.01 -1.43
CA TRP A 121 1.54 7.98 -2.09
C TRP A 121 1.87 6.62 -1.49
N SER A 122 0.96 5.68 -1.66
CA SER A 122 1.24 4.29 -1.42
C SER A 122 1.14 3.50 -2.73
N LEU A 123 1.94 2.46 -2.89
CA LEU A 123 1.78 1.44 -3.92
C LEU A 123 1.47 0.13 -3.20
N SER A 124 0.24 -0.36 -3.37
CA SER A 124 -0.26 -1.47 -2.58
C SER A 124 -1.07 -2.46 -3.39
N HIS A 125 -1.11 -3.70 -2.90
CA HIS A 125 -2.02 -4.71 -3.43
C HIS A 125 -3.52 -4.33 -3.33
N GLY A 126 -3.89 -3.40 -2.44
CA GLY A 126 -5.27 -2.94 -2.31
C GLY A 126 -6.20 -3.90 -1.57
N GLY A 127 -5.68 -4.75 -0.68
CA GLY A 127 -6.51 -5.51 0.24
C GLY A 127 -7.30 -4.59 1.18
N HIS A 128 -8.45 -5.05 1.68
CA HIS A 128 -9.39 -4.22 2.43
C HIS A 128 -8.77 -3.48 3.63
N ASN A 129 -7.99 -4.16 4.48
CA ASN A 129 -7.37 -3.56 5.66
C ASN A 129 -6.38 -2.45 5.27
N SER A 130 -5.45 -2.74 4.35
CA SER A 130 -4.48 -1.75 3.87
C SER A 130 -5.13 -0.55 3.18
N THR A 131 -6.23 -0.80 2.47
CA THR A 131 -7.06 0.26 1.88
C THR A 131 -7.59 1.18 2.99
N LEU A 132 -8.19 0.63 4.05
CA LEU A 132 -8.69 1.44 5.16
C LEU A 132 -7.57 2.21 5.88
N GLU A 133 -6.43 1.58 6.15
CA GLU A 133 -5.27 2.21 6.79
C GLU A 133 -4.78 3.43 5.98
N THR A 134 -4.61 3.26 4.66
CA THR A 134 -4.16 4.37 3.78
C THR A 134 -5.19 5.49 3.66
N ILE A 135 -6.50 5.15 3.62
CA ILE A 135 -7.57 6.16 3.65
C ILE A 135 -7.55 6.94 4.96
N MET A 136 -7.43 6.25 6.10
CA MET A 136 -7.42 6.89 7.42
C MET A 136 -6.18 7.75 7.66
N ALA A 137 -5.06 7.44 7.02
CA ALA A 137 -3.87 8.29 6.99
C ALA A 137 -3.98 9.45 5.98
N GLY A 138 -4.93 9.41 5.04
CA GLY A 138 -5.06 10.41 3.98
C GLY A 138 -3.99 10.30 2.89
N VAL A 139 -3.46 9.10 2.68
CA VAL A 139 -2.45 8.76 1.66
C VAL A 139 -3.14 8.02 0.51
N PRO A 140 -3.24 8.61 -0.70
CA PRO A 140 -3.83 7.96 -1.85
C PRO A 140 -2.94 6.82 -2.38
N THR A 141 -3.56 5.86 -3.06
CA THR A 141 -2.94 4.58 -3.40
C THR A 141 -2.87 4.35 -4.91
N ILE A 142 -1.73 3.88 -5.39
CA ILE A 142 -1.56 3.24 -6.69
C ILE A 142 -1.75 1.74 -6.46
N VAL A 143 -2.88 1.21 -6.91
CA VAL A 143 -3.30 -0.16 -6.61
C VAL A 143 -2.72 -1.13 -7.64
N TRP A 144 -2.01 -2.14 -7.14
CA TRP A 144 -1.50 -3.29 -7.88
C TRP A 144 -2.30 -4.53 -7.46
N PRO A 145 -3.49 -4.79 -8.03
CA PRO A 145 -4.30 -5.91 -7.59
C PRO A 145 -3.65 -7.26 -7.93
N ILE A 146 -3.68 -8.21 -6.99
CA ILE A 146 -3.17 -9.57 -7.15
C ILE A 146 -4.32 -10.59 -7.18
N ILE A 147 -5.16 -10.64 -6.13
CA ILE A 147 -6.23 -11.66 -5.98
C ILE A 147 -7.35 -11.22 -5.02
N ALA A 148 -8.39 -12.06 -4.86
CA ALA A 148 -9.48 -11.91 -3.92
C ALA A 148 -10.29 -10.62 -4.14
N ASP A 149 -10.45 -9.79 -3.11
CA ASP A 149 -11.15 -8.51 -3.12
C ASP A 149 -10.37 -7.41 -3.85
N GLN A 150 -9.05 -7.58 -4.03
CA GLN A 150 -8.15 -6.52 -4.51
C GLN A 150 -8.53 -5.93 -5.87
N PRO A 151 -8.90 -6.70 -6.92
CA PRO A 151 -9.31 -6.12 -8.20
C PRO A 151 -10.62 -5.29 -8.12
N MET A 152 -11.52 -5.68 -7.21
CA MET A 152 -12.77 -4.97 -6.97
C MET A 152 -12.49 -3.67 -6.21
N ASN A 153 -11.67 -3.73 -5.16
CA ASN A 153 -11.21 -2.54 -4.43
C ASN A 153 -10.48 -1.58 -5.37
N ALA A 154 -9.58 -2.08 -6.23
CA ALA A 154 -8.87 -1.26 -7.21
C ALA A 154 -9.82 -0.48 -8.12
N THR A 155 -10.88 -1.16 -8.61
CA THR A 155 -11.90 -0.54 -9.45
C THR A 155 -12.68 0.51 -8.67
N TYR A 156 -13.20 0.15 -7.49
CA TYR A 156 -14.01 1.04 -6.66
C TYR A 156 -13.25 2.30 -6.22
N LEU A 157 -12.00 2.14 -5.78
CA LEU A 157 -11.16 3.25 -5.34
C LEU A 157 -10.73 4.17 -6.49
N SER A 158 -10.49 3.62 -7.68
CA SER A 158 -9.96 4.39 -8.81
C SER A 158 -11.02 5.04 -9.68
N GLU A 159 -12.18 4.39 -9.86
CA GLU A 159 -13.25 4.84 -10.76
C GLU A 159 -14.43 5.45 -10.01
N ASP A 160 -14.93 4.79 -8.96
CA ASP A 160 -16.16 5.24 -8.28
C ASP A 160 -15.88 6.32 -7.23
N LEU A 161 -14.85 6.11 -6.41
CA LEU A 161 -14.45 7.07 -5.37
C LEU A 161 -13.42 8.09 -5.86
N ASP A 162 -12.70 7.75 -6.94
CA ASP A 162 -11.68 8.59 -7.55
C ASP A 162 -10.66 9.11 -6.51
N VAL A 163 -10.12 8.18 -5.73
CA VAL A 163 -9.10 8.43 -4.69
C VAL A 163 -7.78 7.67 -4.93
N ALA A 164 -7.77 6.80 -5.94
CA ALA A 164 -6.64 5.92 -6.26
C ALA A 164 -6.36 5.86 -7.77
N TYR A 165 -5.23 5.25 -8.12
CA TYR A 165 -4.95 4.74 -9.46
C TYR A 165 -4.95 3.22 -9.45
N GLU A 166 -5.16 2.61 -10.61
CA GLU A 166 -5.01 1.17 -10.79
C GLU A 166 -3.96 0.90 -11.87
N LEU A 167 -3.04 -0.02 -11.56
CA LEU A 167 -2.12 -0.58 -12.54
C LEU A 167 -2.78 -1.75 -13.26
N ILE A 168 -2.95 -1.62 -14.57
CA ILE A 168 -3.59 -2.63 -15.43
C ILE A 168 -2.56 -3.58 -16.02
N GLU A 169 -1.39 -3.06 -16.41
CA GLU A 169 -0.32 -3.83 -17.08
C GLU A 169 0.33 -4.87 -16.13
N VAL A 170 0.08 -4.74 -14.83
CA VAL A 170 0.58 -5.66 -13.80
C VAL A 170 -0.37 -6.82 -13.49
N ARG A 171 -1.61 -6.76 -13.98
CA ARG A 171 -2.60 -7.83 -13.76
C ARG A 171 -2.10 -9.17 -14.32
N ASN A 172 -2.53 -10.25 -13.67
CA ASN A 172 -2.14 -11.62 -14.00
C ASN A 172 -3.34 -12.57 -13.86
N GLY A 173 -3.16 -13.84 -14.25
CA GLY A 173 -4.21 -14.86 -14.13
C GLY A 173 -5.49 -14.46 -14.87
N THR A 174 -6.63 -14.57 -14.20
CA THR A 174 -7.93 -14.14 -14.75
C THR A 174 -8.01 -12.64 -15.03
N GLY A 175 -7.18 -11.83 -14.37
CA GLY A 175 -7.08 -10.39 -14.58
C GLY A 175 -6.28 -9.98 -15.83
N ALA A 176 -5.56 -10.90 -16.48
CA ALA A 176 -4.79 -10.62 -17.70
C ALA A 176 -5.64 -10.57 -18.98
N GLY A 177 -6.91 -10.98 -18.89
CA GLY A 177 -7.87 -10.91 -20.00
C GLY A 177 -8.47 -9.51 -20.19
N LYS A 178 -9.45 -9.42 -21.09
CA LYS A 178 -10.21 -8.18 -21.32
C LYS A 178 -10.92 -7.72 -20.05
N ILE A 179 -10.70 -6.48 -19.67
CA ILE A 179 -11.39 -5.80 -18.60
C ILE A 179 -12.71 -5.27 -19.14
N PHE A 180 -13.81 -5.96 -18.83
CA PHE A 180 -15.11 -5.67 -19.46
C PHE A 180 -15.65 -4.27 -19.18
N ARG A 181 -15.34 -3.68 -18.01
CA ARG A 181 -15.83 -2.35 -17.63
C ARG A 181 -15.26 -1.19 -18.46
N ASN A 182 -14.07 -1.34 -19.04
CA ASN A 182 -13.44 -0.28 -19.84
C ASN A 182 -12.87 -0.77 -21.19
N GLY A 183 -13.03 -2.06 -21.50
CA GLY A 183 -12.58 -2.67 -22.75
C GLY A 183 -11.07 -2.89 -22.87
N ARG A 184 -10.25 -2.44 -21.90
CA ARG A 184 -8.79 -2.58 -21.95
C ARG A 184 -8.37 -4.05 -21.87
N VAL A 185 -7.29 -4.39 -22.56
CA VAL A 185 -6.61 -5.69 -22.45
C VAL A 185 -5.16 -5.37 -22.07
N PRO A 186 -4.65 -5.86 -20.92
CA PRO A 186 -3.26 -5.66 -20.55
C PRO A 186 -2.32 -6.18 -21.65
N ILE A 187 -1.35 -5.37 -22.07
CA ILE A 187 -0.24 -5.80 -22.93
C ILE A 187 0.72 -6.67 -22.10
N ALA A 188 0.86 -6.35 -20.81
CA ALA A 188 1.58 -7.10 -19.79
C ALA A 188 3.10 -7.29 -20.05
N THR A 189 3.69 -6.48 -20.93
CA THR A 189 5.14 -6.42 -21.13
C THR A 189 5.80 -5.51 -20.09
N ILE A 190 7.12 -5.67 -19.90
CA ILE A 190 7.89 -4.80 -19.00
C ILE A 190 7.83 -3.33 -19.44
N ASP A 191 7.90 -3.07 -20.74
CA ASP A 191 7.84 -1.70 -21.26
C ASP A 191 6.45 -1.08 -21.08
N ALA A 192 5.38 -1.87 -21.24
CA ALA A 192 4.02 -1.41 -20.95
C ALA A 192 3.84 -1.06 -19.46
N VAL A 193 4.36 -1.89 -18.55
CA VAL A 193 4.35 -1.59 -17.10
C VAL A 193 5.11 -0.30 -16.80
N LYS A 194 6.29 -0.11 -17.41
CA LYS A 194 7.07 1.12 -17.21
C LYS A 194 6.35 2.35 -17.74
N ALA A 195 5.75 2.26 -18.92
CA ALA A 195 4.97 3.34 -19.52
C ALA A 195 3.77 3.72 -18.65
N GLU A 196 2.95 2.73 -18.25
CA GLU A 196 1.78 2.95 -17.40
C GLU A 196 2.18 3.56 -16.04
N MET A 197 3.22 3.02 -15.39
CA MET A 197 3.72 3.57 -14.13
C MET A 197 4.19 5.02 -14.31
N GLY A 198 4.91 5.32 -15.39
CA GLY A 198 5.33 6.67 -15.72
C GLY A 198 4.16 7.65 -15.86
N GLU A 199 3.15 7.29 -16.65
CA GLU A 199 1.94 8.09 -16.86
C GLU A 199 1.17 8.31 -15.55
N ILE A 200 1.05 7.29 -14.72
CA ILE A 200 0.42 7.40 -13.40
C ILE A 200 1.20 8.36 -12.50
N LEU A 201 2.53 8.30 -12.49
CA LEU A 201 3.35 9.20 -11.68
C LEU A 201 3.21 10.66 -12.12
N ASP A 202 3.19 10.92 -13.43
CA ASP A 202 2.97 12.27 -13.98
C ASP A 202 1.63 12.85 -13.52
N ARG A 203 0.58 12.02 -13.46
CA ARG A 203 -0.73 12.41 -12.95
C ARG A 203 -0.75 12.54 -11.42
N ALA A 204 -0.14 11.60 -10.71
CA ALA A 204 -0.13 11.50 -9.26
C ALA A 204 0.61 12.67 -8.59
N PHE A 205 1.67 13.17 -9.21
CA PHE A 205 2.37 14.38 -8.74
C PHE A 205 1.86 15.67 -9.41
N GLY A 206 0.83 15.57 -10.25
CA GLY A 206 0.16 16.68 -10.92
C GLY A 206 -1.17 17.09 -10.29
N GLU A 207 -2.00 17.79 -11.07
CA GLU A 207 -3.33 18.27 -10.66
C GLU A 207 -4.31 17.11 -10.36
N ASP A 208 -4.25 16.03 -11.15
CA ASP A 208 -5.11 14.87 -10.95
C ASP A 208 -4.83 14.20 -9.58
N GLY A 209 -3.57 14.09 -9.20
CA GLY A 209 -3.17 13.60 -7.89
C GLY A 209 -3.61 14.50 -6.73
N ARG A 210 -3.55 15.83 -6.90
CA ARG A 210 -4.11 16.79 -5.92
C ARG A 210 -5.61 16.55 -5.72
N ARG A 211 -6.37 16.45 -6.81
CA ARG A 211 -7.81 16.18 -6.80
C ARG A 211 -8.16 14.87 -6.10
N LYS A 212 -7.44 13.78 -6.41
CA LYS A 212 -7.62 12.49 -5.72
C LYS A 212 -7.35 12.58 -4.22
N ARG A 213 -6.35 13.37 -3.81
CA ARG A 213 -6.08 13.60 -2.37
C ARG A 213 -7.20 14.38 -1.71
N GLU A 214 -7.77 15.39 -2.37
CA GLU A 214 -8.94 16.12 -1.83
C GLU A 214 -10.15 15.21 -1.67
N ASN A 215 -10.45 14.38 -2.68
CA ASN A 215 -11.51 13.36 -2.60
C ASN A 215 -11.25 12.41 -1.42
N LEU A 216 -10.00 11.98 -1.24
CA LEU A 216 -9.61 11.11 -0.14
C LEU A 216 -9.81 11.76 1.23
N GLN A 217 -9.49 13.05 1.37
CA GLN A 217 -9.75 13.76 2.64
C GLN A 217 -11.25 13.88 2.94
N ARG A 218 -12.10 14.08 1.92
CA ARG A 218 -13.57 14.04 2.10
C ARG A 218 -14.03 12.66 2.54
N LEU A 219 -13.55 11.60 1.89
CA LEU A 219 -13.86 10.22 2.26
C LEU A 219 -13.41 9.89 3.69
N ARG A 220 -12.17 10.25 4.04
CA ARG A 220 -11.62 10.09 5.39
C ARG A 220 -12.50 10.77 6.44
N LYS A 221 -12.93 12.01 6.18
CA LYS A 221 -13.83 12.75 7.06
C LYS A 221 -15.15 12.03 7.25
N THR A 222 -15.77 11.56 6.16
CA THR A 222 -17.01 10.75 6.23
C THR A 222 -16.84 9.50 7.08
N LEU A 223 -15.72 8.77 6.93
CA LEU A 223 -15.45 7.58 7.73
C LEU A 223 -15.24 7.90 9.21
N GLN A 224 -14.54 9.00 9.53
CA GLN A 224 -14.36 9.46 10.91
C GLN A 224 -15.70 9.87 11.54
N GLU A 225 -16.54 10.60 10.81
CA GLU A 225 -17.87 11.01 11.27
C GLU A 225 -18.80 9.82 11.51
N ALA A 226 -18.70 8.76 10.69
CA ALA A 226 -19.47 7.54 10.87
C ALA A 226 -19.19 6.85 12.21
N TRP A 227 -17.99 7.00 12.76
CA TRP A 227 -17.56 6.43 14.06
C TRP A 227 -17.59 7.43 15.23
N SER A 228 -18.04 8.66 14.99
CA SER A 228 -18.25 9.64 16.07
C SER A 228 -19.29 9.15 17.09
N GLU A 229 -19.38 9.81 18.25
CA GLU A 229 -20.33 9.46 19.33
C GLU A 229 -21.77 9.30 18.84
N HIS A 230 -22.18 10.08 17.82
CA HIS A 230 -23.52 10.00 17.23
C HIS A 230 -23.49 9.49 15.78
N GLY A 231 -22.36 8.93 15.34
CA GLY A 231 -22.13 8.44 13.99
C GLY A 231 -22.92 7.17 13.67
N VAL A 232 -23.21 6.95 12.38
CA VAL A 232 -24.01 5.79 11.95
C VAL A 232 -23.39 4.46 12.34
N ALA A 233 -22.08 4.26 12.13
CA ALA A 233 -21.43 2.99 12.44
C ALA A 233 -21.45 2.69 13.95
N ARG A 234 -21.27 3.73 14.78
CA ARG A 234 -21.38 3.61 16.24
C ARG A 234 -22.78 3.14 16.65
N ARG A 235 -23.82 3.80 16.15
CA ARG A 235 -25.22 3.47 16.46
C ARG A 235 -25.62 2.07 15.99
N GLU A 236 -25.22 1.68 14.79
CA GLU A 236 -25.54 0.34 14.25
C GLU A 236 -24.86 -0.77 15.07
N VAL A 237 -23.63 -0.56 15.52
CA VAL A 237 -22.94 -1.50 16.42
C VAL A 237 -23.62 -1.57 17.78
N GLU A 238 -24.00 -0.42 18.37
CA GLU A 238 -24.71 -0.38 19.65
C GLU A 238 -26.08 -1.08 19.56
N ALA A 239 -26.85 -0.80 18.50
CA ALA A 239 -28.12 -1.48 18.25
C ALA A 239 -27.95 -3.00 18.08
N PHE A 240 -26.93 -3.43 17.33
CA PHE A 240 -26.62 -4.85 17.19
C PHE A 240 -26.27 -5.50 18.55
N LEU A 241 -25.54 -4.81 19.42
CA LEU A 241 -25.20 -5.32 20.75
C LEU A 241 -26.40 -5.39 21.69
N ASP A 242 -27.35 -4.47 21.56
CA ASP A 242 -28.61 -4.47 22.32
C ASP A 242 -29.54 -5.63 21.90
N ASP A 243 -29.36 -6.15 20.68
CA ASP A 243 -30.13 -7.27 20.11
C ASP A 243 -29.54 -8.67 20.41
N LEU A 244 -28.36 -8.76 21.08
CA LEU A 244 -27.70 -10.03 21.46
C LEU A 244 -28.14 -10.56 22.83
#